data_AF-A0AA89C4I5-F1
#
_entry.id   AF-A0AA89C4I5-F1
#
_cell.length_a   1.000
_cell.length_b   1.000
_cell.length_c   1.000
_cell.angle_alpha   90.00
_cell.angle_beta   90.00
_cell.angle_gamma   90.00
#
_symmetry.space_group_name_H-M   'P 1'
#
loop_
_entity.id
_entity.type
_entity.pdbx_description
1 polymer ?
#
loop_
_entity_poly.entity_id
_entity_poly.type
_entity_poly.pdbx_seq_one_letter_code
_entity_poly.pdbx_strand_id
1 'polypeptide(L)'
;MVFIVSNVLQEAEIKKLEDEIALLQDPQRMIANGVVSPALEVLQTENAKLMYQINHLKRNIEKEKSRKPNTMLSISGIVEEVFAVAIRRAYPNLDGAPVMIQGSSKFADYQCNSAMSIVALLKKQGENVNPNAVATKIVQNIPQSEFFEKVEIKGPGFINIYLNKEFVSQQISDVLNQGVRPPSVGVKKRPVVDFSSPNIAKEMHVGHLRSTIIGESICRLLEWVGYDVLRINHLGDWGTQFGMLIAHLKEKFPNYQTVSPPIADLQAFYKESKKRFDEDEEFKKRAYDSVVKLQNYDSDHMKAWNLICDVSRKEFTKIYERLGVKIIDRGESFYQERMKDVVKELEERGFLEEDEGRKVMFVPGFGVPLTIVKSDGGFTYATSDMAAIKNRLFEEHGDWLVYVVDAGQGTHLQTIYAAAQMMGWYNPKLTRVEHVAFGVVLGEDKNLSVLASKRCHDGMWAVPHGDLLDAIIFSFSYEINHTGSRLNDIHPKKLIIRELCKIQKIMKLAE
;
A
#
# COMPACT_ATOMS: atom_id res chain seq x y z
N MET A 1 -59.04 -72.98 -2.60
CA MET A 1 -57.64 -73.29 -2.99
C MET A 1 -56.88 -72.07 -3.54
N VAL A 2 -57.52 -71.15 -4.27
CA VAL A 2 -56.87 -69.94 -4.83
C VAL A 2 -56.45 -68.90 -3.77
N PHE A 3 -57.24 -68.70 -2.71
CA PHE A 3 -56.91 -67.73 -1.63
C PHE A 3 -55.74 -68.16 -0.73
N ILE A 4 -55.53 -69.46 -0.50
CA ILE A 4 -54.46 -69.96 0.38
C ILE A 4 -53.09 -69.85 -0.31
N VAL A 5 -53.03 -70.09 -1.62
CA VAL A 5 -51.78 -69.95 -2.41
C VAL A 5 -51.37 -68.48 -2.53
N SER A 6 -52.34 -67.56 -2.64
CA SER A 6 -52.08 -66.10 -2.66
C SER A 6 -51.48 -65.59 -1.35
N ASN A 7 -51.97 -66.06 -0.20
CA ASN A 7 -51.43 -65.66 1.10
C ASN A 7 -50.01 -66.21 1.34
N VAL A 8 -49.72 -67.44 0.94
CA VAL A 8 -48.37 -68.03 1.09
C VAL A 8 -47.34 -67.31 0.21
N LEU A 9 -47.73 -66.87 -1.00
CA LEU A 9 -46.86 -66.07 -1.86
C LEU A 9 -46.64 -64.66 -1.30
N GLN A 10 -47.68 -64.03 -0.75
CA GLN A 10 -47.55 -62.72 -0.11
C GLN A 10 -46.73 -62.76 1.18
N GLU A 11 -46.87 -63.80 2.01
CA GLU A 11 -46.03 -64.00 3.20
C GLU A 11 -44.55 -64.26 2.84
N ALA A 12 -44.30 -65.01 1.77
CA ALA A 12 -42.93 -65.21 1.26
C ALA A 12 -42.31 -63.91 0.72
N GLU A 13 -43.11 -63.06 0.08
CA GLU A 13 -42.68 -61.77 -0.46
C GLU A 13 -42.44 -60.73 0.64
N ILE A 14 -43.30 -60.69 1.67
CA ILE A 14 -43.11 -59.88 2.88
C ILE A 14 -41.82 -60.28 3.58
N LYS A 15 -41.60 -61.59 3.80
CA LYS A 15 -40.39 -62.09 4.47
C LYS A 15 -39.12 -61.76 3.68
N LYS A 16 -39.17 -61.84 2.36
CA LYS A 16 -38.06 -61.46 1.49
C LYS A 16 -37.72 -59.96 1.60
N LEU A 17 -38.74 -59.10 1.67
CA LEU A 17 -38.56 -57.66 1.85
C LEU A 17 -38.06 -57.30 3.25
N GLU A 18 -38.54 -57.99 4.29
CA GLU A 18 -38.04 -57.82 5.66
C GLU A 18 -36.57 -58.21 5.78
N ASP A 19 -36.15 -59.31 5.15
CA ASP A 19 -34.76 -59.75 5.10
C ASP A 19 -33.87 -58.76 4.32
N GLU A 20 -34.39 -58.13 3.26
CA GLU A 20 -33.68 -57.11 2.47
C GLU A 20 -33.53 -55.78 3.23
N ILE A 21 -34.57 -55.34 3.94
CA ILE A 21 -34.52 -54.17 4.83
C ILE A 21 -33.53 -54.41 5.99
N ALA A 22 -33.55 -55.60 6.59
CA ALA A 22 -32.62 -55.97 7.65
C ALA A 22 -31.16 -56.00 7.16
N LEU A 23 -30.92 -56.40 5.90
CA LEU A 23 -29.60 -56.31 5.28
C LEU A 23 -29.15 -54.85 5.08
N LEU A 24 -30.06 -53.96 4.68
CA LEU A 24 -29.77 -52.53 4.46
C LEU A 24 -29.54 -51.73 5.76
N GLN A 25 -30.00 -52.24 6.90
CA GLN A 25 -29.87 -51.59 8.20
C GLN A 25 -28.59 -51.97 8.97
N ASP A 26 -27.81 -52.94 8.49
CA ASP A 26 -26.56 -53.40 9.12
C ASP A 26 -25.35 -53.21 8.17
N PRO A 27 -24.56 -52.12 8.35
CA PRO A 27 -23.42 -51.79 7.49
C PRO A 27 -22.33 -52.87 7.45
N GLN A 28 -22.15 -53.67 8.50
CA GLN A 28 -21.12 -54.72 8.53
C GLN A 28 -21.54 -55.94 7.70
N ARG A 29 -22.84 -56.27 7.68
CA ARG A 29 -23.40 -57.34 6.84
C ARG A 29 -23.43 -57.00 5.35
N MET A 30 -23.66 -55.74 4.99
CA MET A 30 -23.58 -55.28 3.59
C MET A 30 -22.17 -55.43 3.01
N ILE A 31 -21.14 -55.13 3.81
CA ILE A 31 -19.73 -55.30 3.44
C ILE A 31 -19.37 -56.79 3.29
N ALA A 32 -19.84 -57.64 4.20
CA ALA A 32 -19.60 -59.09 4.14
C ALA A 32 -20.24 -59.79 2.92
N ASN A 33 -21.35 -59.24 2.41
CA ASN A 33 -22.05 -59.76 1.22
C ASN A 33 -21.66 -59.05 -0.10
N GLY A 34 -20.60 -58.22 -0.10
CA GLY A 34 -20.05 -57.62 -1.32
C GLY A 34 -20.91 -56.50 -1.94
N VAL A 35 -21.92 -55.99 -1.23
CA VAL A 35 -22.76 -54.89 -1.70
C VAL A 35 -22.09 -53.57 -1.30
N VAL A 36 -21.05 -53.18 -2.05
CA VAL A 36 -20.39 -51.88 -1.90
C VAL A 36 -21.02 -50.93 -2.93
N SER A 37 -21.77 -49.93 -2.46
CA SER A 37 -22.19 -48.83 -3.33
C SER A 37 -20.95 -48.10 -3.86
N PRO A 38 -20.80 -47.86 -5.18
CA PRO A 38 -19.67 -47.12 -5.74
C PRO A 38 -19.46 -45.74 -5.08
N ALA A 39 -20.54 -45.12 -4.60
CA ALA A 39 -20.46 -43.86 -3.87
C ALA A 39 -19.77 -43.99 -2.49
N LEU A 40 -19.93 -45.13 -1.80
CA LEU A 40 -19.30 -45.40 -0.52
C LEU A 40 -17.78 -45.61 -0.68
N GLU A 41 -17.36 -46.30 -1.74
CA GLU A 41 -15.95 -46.53 -2.06
C GLU A 41 -15.23 -45.23 -2.43
N VAL A 42 -15.90 -44.33 -3.17
CA VAL A 42 -15.41 -42.98 -3.46
C VAL A 42 -15.23 -42.18 -2.15
N LEU A 43 -16.24 -42.17 -1.27
CA LEU A 43 -16.16 -41.45 0.01
C LEU A 43 -15.08 -42.03 0.94
N GLN A 44 -14.89 -43.35 0.98
CA GLN A 44 -13.82 -43.98 1.75
C GLN A 44 -12.44 -43.61 1.21
N THR A 45 -12.29 -43.59 -0.12
CA THR A 45 -11.04 -43.17 -0.78
C THR A 45 -10.73 -41.70 -0.51
N GLU A 46 -11.74 -40.83 -0.55
CA GLU A 46 -11.60 -39.41 -0.24
C GLU A 46 -11.26 -39.17 1.24
N ASN A 47 -11.91 -39.88 2.15
CA ASN A 47 -11.59 -39.84 3.58
C ASN A 47 -10.15 -40.30 3.84
N ALA A 48 -9.69 -41.37 3.19
CA ALA A 48 -8.29 -41.82 3.27
C ALA A 48 -7.30 -40.75 2.75
N LYS A 49 -7.61 -40.08 1.64
CA LYS A 49 -6.81 -38.97 1.10
C LYS A 49 -6.76 -37.78 2.07
N LEU A 50 -7.90 -37.39 2.65
CA LEU A 50 -7.98 -36.30 3.63
C LEU A 50 -7.21 -36.63 4.91
N MET A 51 -7.33 -37.86 5.42
CA MET A 51 -6.57 -38.32 6.59
C MET A 51 -5.06 -38.31 6.33
N TYR A 52 -4.63 -38.70 5.13
CA TYR A 52 -3.23 -38.60 4.72
C TYR A 52 -2.77 -37.13 4.70
N GLN A 53 -3.54 -36.23 4.11
CA GLN A 53 -3.24 -34.79 4.08
C GLN A 53 -3.14 -34.19 5.48
N ILE A 54 -4.09 -34.52 6.38
CA ILE A 54 -4.08 -34.07 7.78
C ILE A 54 -2.80 -34.54 8.48
N ASN A 55 -2.42 -35.82 8.33
CA ASN A 55 -1.21 -36.34 8.94
C ASN A 55 0.06 -35.70 8.38
N HIS A 56 0.12 -35.46 7.08
CA HIS A 56 1.22 -34.74 6.43
C HIS A 56 1.34 -33.30 6.97
N LEU A 57 0.22 -32.57 7.07
CA LEU A 57 0.18 -31.23 7.64
C LEU A 57 0.61 -31.22 9.12
N LYS A 58 0.14 -32.16 9.94
CA LYS A 58 0.57 -32.29 11.34
C LYS A 58 2.08 -32.47 11.46
N ARG A 59 2.66 -33.38 10.67
CA ARG A 59 4.13 -33.60 10.63
C ARG A 59 4.88 -32.35 10.21
N ASN A 60 4.38 -31.61 9.22
CA ASN A 60 5.00 -30.35 8.79
C ASN A 60 4.92 -29.26 9.86
N ILE A 61 3.78 -29.12 10.54
CA ILE A 61 3.62 -28.18 11.67
C ILE A 61 4.59 -28.54 12.80
N GLU A 62 4.75 -29.82 13.12
CA GLU A 62 5.68 -30.28 14.16
C GLU A 62 7.15 -30.01 13.78
N LYS A 63 7.49 -30.23 12.51
CA LYS A 63 8.82 -29.90 11.95
C LYS A 63 9.08 -28.39 11.96
N GLU A 64 8.11 -27.56 11.62
CA GLU A 64 8.25 -26.10 11.69
C GLU A 64 8.30 -25.58 13.13
N LYS A 65 7.53 -26.15 14.07
CA LYS A 65 7.65 -25.85 15.51
C LYS A 65 9.04 -26.15 16.07
N SER A 66 9.73 -27.15 15.54
CA SER A 66 11.10 -27.50 15.94
C SER A 66 12.17 -26.53 15.41
N ARG A 67 11.84 -25.72 14.39
CA ARG A 67 12.71 -24.65 13.88
C ARG A 67 12.43 -23.38 14.65
N LYS A 68 13.41 -22.87 15.41
CA LYS A 68 13.29 -21.52 15.97
C LYS A 68 13.31 -20.51 14.82
N PRO A 69 12.23 -19.72 14.62
CA PRO A 69 12.21 -18.73 13.55
C PRO A 69 13.24 -17.64 13.83
N ASN A 70 13.92 -17.17 12.79
CA ASN A 70 14.87 -16.05 12.86
C ASN A 70 14.16 -14.67 12.90
N THR A 71 12.87 -14.65 13.25
CA THR A 71 11.99 -13.48 13.24
C THR A 71 11.35 -13.29 14.60
N MET A 72 11.02 -12.04 14.96
CA MET A 72 10.23 -11.79 16.18
C MET A 72 8.78 -12.24 15.99
N LEU A 73 8.09 -12.48 17.10
CA LEU A 73 6.67 -12.78 17.10
C LEU A 73 5.86 -11.49 17.18
N SER A 74 4.78 -11.41 16.39
CA SER A 74 3.77 -10.38 16.59
C SER A 74 2.82 -10.84 17.70
N ILE A 75 2.95 -10.28 18.90
CA ILE A 75 2.10 -10.66 20.04
C ILE A 75 0.63 -10.36 19.73
N SER A 76 0.34 -9.20 19.13
CA SER A 76 -1.02 -8.88 18.69
C SER A 76 -1.53 -9.88 17.65
N GLY A 77 -0.69 -10.26 16.68
CA GLY A 77 -1.04 -11.27 15.66
C GLY A 77 -1.33 -12.65 16.26
N ILE A 78 -0.55 -13.07 17.27
CA ILE A 78 -0.81 -14.32 18.01
C ILE A 78 -2.16 -14.25 18.73
N VAL A 79 -2.43 -13.15 19.43
CA VAL A 79 -3.70 -12.97 20.14
C VAL A 79 -4.87 -13.00 19.16
N GLU A 80 -4.77 -12.29 18.04
CA GLU A 80 -5.77 -12.31 16.97
C GLU A 80 -5.99 -13.71 16.41
N GLU A 81 -4.93 -14.46 16.09
CA GLU A 81 -5.04 -15.80 15.52
C GLU A 81 -5.67 -16.80 16.51
N VAL A 82 -5.25 -16.76 17.77
CA VAL A 82 -5.80 -17.62 18.83
C VAL A 82 -7.31 -17.35 19.01
N PHE A 83 -7.72 -16.09 19.04
CA PHE A 83 -9.13 -15.73 19.15
C PHE A 83 -9.92 -16.00 17.87
N ALA A 84 -9.30 -15.86 16.69
CA ALA A 84 -9.92 -16.24 15.42
C ALA A 84 -10.23 -17.75 15.37
N VAL A 85 -9.34 -18.58 15.91
CA VAL A 85 -9.57 -20.03 16.04
C VAL A 85 -10.67 -20.31 17.07
N ALA A 86 -10.62 -19.67 18.24
CA ALA A 86 -11.62 -19.83 19.30
C ALA A 86 -13.03 -19.46 18.82
N ILE A 87 -13.18 -18.34 18.12
CA ILE A 87 -14.44 -17.87 17.55
C ILE A 87 -14.95 -18.83 16.48
N ARG A 88 -14.10 -19.30 15.56
CA ARG A 88 -14.49 -20.29 14.53
C ARG A 88 -14.95 -21.61 15.13
N ARG A 89 -14.34 -22.07 16.22
CA ARG A 89 -14.77 -23.27 16.95
C ARG A 89 -16.10 -23.05 17.68
N ALA A 90 -16.28 -21.88 18.30
CA ALA A 90 -17.51 -21.54 19.01
C ALA A 90 -18.71 -21.33 18.05
N TYR A 91 -18.46 -20.83 16.83
CA TYR A 91 -19.47 -20.45 15.84
C TYR A 91 -19.06 -20.87 14.42
N PRO A 92 -19.09 -22.17 14.09
CA PRO A 92 -18.64 -22.67 12.80
C PRO A 92 -19.50 -22.22 11.60
N ASN A 93 -20.77 -21.89 11.86
CA ASN A 93 -21.73 -21.46 10.82
C ASN A 93 -21.77 -19.93 10.64
N LEU A 94 -20.93 -19.19 11.37
CA LEU A 94 -20.90 -17.73 11.32
C LEU A 94 -19.73 -17.25 10.47
N ASP A 95 -19.96 -17.16 9.16
CA ASP A 95 -18.97 -16.65 8.23
C ASP A 95 -18.62 -15.19 8.53
N GLY A 96 -17.31 -14.87 8.53
CA GLY A 96 -16.81 -13.51 8.70
C GLY A 96 -16.97 -12.92 10.11
N ALA A 97 -17.02 -13.76 11.15
CA ALA A 97 -17.05 -13.30 12.53
C ALA A 97 -15.87 -12.33 12.83
N PRO A 98 -16.12 -11.10 13.29
CA PRO A 98 -15.06 -10.12 13.49
C PRO A 98 -14.19 -10.49 14.70
N VAL A 99 -12.87 -10.40 14.53
CA VAL A 99 -11.87 -10.57 15.58
C VAL A 99 -11.36 -9.20 15.95
N MET A 100 -11.80 -8.68 17.10
CA MET A 100 -11.51 -7.30 17.52
C MET A 100 -10.64 -7.34 18.77
N ILE A 101 -9.33 -7.31 18.56
CA ILE A 101 -8.32 -7.28 19.62
C ILE A 101 -7.81 -5.84 19.79
N GLN A 102 -7.69 -5.41 21.04
CA GLN A 102 -7.15 -4.10 21.39
C GLN A 102 -6.10 -4.25 22.49
N GLY A 103 -4.96 -3.54 22.37
CA GLY A 103 -4.03 -3.40 23.49
C GLY A 103 -4.61 -2.49 24.57
N SER A 104 -4.54 -2.90 25.84
CA SER A 104 -5.06 -2.11 26.98
C SER A 104 -3.96 -1.88 28.01
N SER A 105 -3.94 -0.72 28.66
CA SER A 105 -2.96 -0.40 29.71
C SER A 105 -3.58 -0.29 31.10
N LYS A 106 -4.91 -0.38 31.22
CA LYS A 106 -5.62 -0.12 32.49
C LYS A 106 -6.05 -1.38 33.24
N PHE A 107 -6.35 -2.49 32.55
CA PHE A 107 -6.99 -3.65 33.19
C PHE A 107 -6.43 -5.00 32.77
N ALA A 108 -5.83 -5.12 31.58
CA ALA A 108 -5.23 -6.33 31.02
C ALA A 108 -4.29 -5.92 29.87
N ASP A 109 -3.40 -6.81 29.42
CA ASP A 109 -2.47 -6.50 28.32
C ASP A 109 -3.20 -6.34 26.98
N TYR A 110 -4.17 -7.23 26.73
CA TYR A 110 -5.07 -7.17 25.58
C TYR A 110 -6.52 -7.36 26.01
N GLN A 111 -7.43 -6.91 25.15
CA GLN A 111 -8.87 -7.08 25.32
C GLN A 111 -9.49 -7.52 23.99
N CYS A 112 -10.31 -8.56 24.01
CA CYS A 112 -11.14 -8.99 22.88
C CYS A 112 -12.57 -8.46 23.05
N ASN A 113 -13.03 -7.73 22.04
CA ASN A 113 -14.33 -7.05 22.01
C ASN A 113 -15.34 -7.72 21.06
N SER A 114 -14.98 -8.87 20.48
CA SER A 114 -15.77 -9.55 19.43
C SER A 114 -17.17 -9.98 19.84
N ALA A 115 -17.41 -10.22 21.14
CA ALA A 115 -18.68 -10.78 21.61
C ALA A 115 -19.91 -9.93 21.22
N MET A 116 -19.82 -8.60 21.32
CA MET A 116 -20.95 -7.72 20.97
C MET A 116 -21.29 -7.75 19.48
N SER A 117 -20.27 -7.75 18.61
CA SER A 117 -20.47 -7.81 17.16
C SER A 117 -21.01 -9.18 16.73
N ILE A 118 -20.58 -10.26 17.39
CA ILE A 118 -21.12 -11.61 17.14
C ILE A 118 -22.59 -11.68 17.57
N VAL A 119 -22.98 -11.11 18.72
CA VAL A 119 -24.40 -11.01 19.11
C VAL A 119 -25.22 -10.27 18.05
N ALA A 120 -24.70 -9.17 17.50
CA ALA A 120 -25.40 -8.43 16.44
C ALA A 120 -25.59 -9.28 15.17
N LEU A 121 -24.62 -10.13 14.82
CA LEU A 121 -24.72 -11.07 13.69
C LEU A 121 -25.73 -12.19 13.96
N LEU A 122 -25.67 -12.81 15.13
CA LEU A 122 -26.60 -13.88 15.54
C LEU A 122 -28.04 -13.37 15.61
N LYS A 123 -28.25 -12.14 16.09
CA LYS A 123 -29.57 -11.50 16.11
C LYS A 123 -30.15 -11.32 14.71
N LYS A 124 -29.31 -11.03 13.70
CA LYS A 124 -29.76 -10.97 12.29
C LYS A 124 -30.15 -12.35 11.74
N GLN A 125 -29.60 -13.42 12.29
CA GLN A 125 -29.96 -14.80 11.97
C GLN A 125 -31.16 -15.33 12.79
N GLY A 126 -31.76 -14.48 13.65
CA GLY A 126 -32.92 -14.83 14.48
C GLY A 126 -32.56 -15.38 15.87
N GLU A 127 -31.28 -15.44 16.22
CA GLU A 127 -30.83 -15.90 17.54
C GLU A 127 -30.61 -14.73 18.51
N ASN A 128 -31.31 -14.74 19.64
CA ASN A 128 -31.10 -13.74 20.69
C ASN A 128 -30.25 -14.32 21.82
N VAL A 129 -28.97 -13.98 21.85
CA VAL A 129 -28.00 -14.47 22.84
C VAL A 129 -27.40 -13.34 23.66
N ASN A 130 -27.16 -13.62 24.94
CA ASN A 130 -26.50 -12.69 25.85
C ASN A 130 -25.01 -12.55 25.48
N PRO A 131 -24.47 -11.32 25.34
CA PRO A 131 -23.05 -11.07 25.11
C PRO A 131 -22.09 -11.80 26.06
N ASN A 132 -22.46 -11.96 27.34
CA ASN A 132 -21.65 -12.68 28.31
C ASN A 132 -21.60 -14.20 28.01
N ALA A 133 -22.72 -14.77 27.53
CA ALA A 133 -22.76 -16.16 27.08
C ALA A 133 -21.91 -16.38 25.82
N VAL A 134 -21.92 -15.42 24.89
CA VAL A 134 -21.03 -15.42 23.72
C VAL A 134 -19.57 -15.38 24.13
N ALA A 135 -19.19 -14.46 25.03
CA ALA A 135 -17.83 -14.36 25.56
C ALA A 135 -17.41 -15.66 26.27
N THR A 136 -18.29 -16.26 27.07
CA THR A 136 -18.05 -17.54 27.75
C THR A 136 -17.79 -18.66 26.75
N LYS A 137 -18.60 -18.76 25.70
CA LYS A 137 -18.42 -19.78 24.65
C LYS A 137 -17.10 -19.60 23.91
N ILE A 138 -16.68 -18.35 23.64
CA ILE A 138 -15.38 -18.06 23.03
C ILE A 138 -14.25 -18.52 23.95
N VAL A 139 -14.27 -18.13 25.24
CA VAL A 139 -13.22 -18.50 26.21
C VAL A 139 -13.08 -20.01 26.38
N GLN A 140 -14.19 -20.75 26.41
CA GLN A 140 -14.20 -22.22 26.48
C GLN A 140 -13.58 -22.89 25.25
N ASN A 141 -13.56 -22.21 24.11
CA ASN A 141 -13.01 -22.73 22.85
C ASN A 141 -11.60 -22.22 22.54
N ILE A 142 -10.99 -21.44 23.45
CA ILE A 142 -9.59 -21.01 23.31
C ILE A 142 -8.69 -22.25 23.32
N PRO A 143 -7.84 -22.44 22.30
CA PRO A 143 -6.88 -23.54 22.29
C PRO A 143 -5.89 -23.39 23.46
N GLN A 144 -5.51 -24.50 24.07
CA GLN A 144 -4.45 -24.51 25.07
C GLN A 144 -3.17 -23.90 24.46
N SER A 145 -2.61 -22.90 25.13
CA SER A 145 -1.43 -22.18 24.66
C SER A 145 -0.57 -21.71 25.84
N GLU A 146 0.72 -21.54 25.61
CA GLU A 146 1.69 -21.03 26.59
C GLU A 146 1.72 -19.50 26.65
N PHE A 147 0.91 -18.83 25.82
CA PHE A 147 0.98 -17.39 25.62
C PHE A 147 0.25 -16.58 26.70
N PHE A 148 -0.76 -17.16 27.34
CA PHE A 148 -1.66 -16.44 28.26
C PHE A 148 -1.53 -17.00 29.68
N GLU A 149 -1.38 -16.12 30.67
CA GLU A 149 -1.45 -16.47 32.09
C GLU A 149 -2.90 -16.75 32.49
N LYS A 150 -3.81 -15.87 32.08
CA LYS A 150 -5.25 -15.99 32.33
C LYS A 150 -6.07 -15.17 31.35
N VAL A 151 -7.34 -15.53 31.24
CA VAL A 151 -8.36 -14.81 30.46
C VAL A 151 -9.59 -14.61 31.33
N GLU A 152 -10.08 -13.38 31.45
CA GLU A 152 -11.22 -13.02 32.31
C GLU A 152 -12.31 -12.33 31.52
N ILE A 153 -13.57 -12.71 31.75
CA ILE A 153 -14.72 -12.00 31.19
C ILE A 153 -15.12 -10.86 32.15
N LYS A 154 -15.23 -9.65 31.63
CA LYS A 154 -15.67 -8.46 32.37
C LYS A 154 -16.82 -7.78 31.66
N GLY A 155 -17.72 -7.19 32.46
CA GLY A 155 -18.85 -6.41 31.96
C GLY A 155 -19.72 -7.19 30.95
N PRO A 156 -20.22 -6.54 29.89
CA PRO A 156 -21.16 -7.11 28.93
C PRO A 156 -20.47 -8.01 27.87
N GLY A 157 -19.42 -8.74 28.23
CA GLY A 157 -18.73 -9.66 27.30
C GLY A 157 -17.39 -9.16 26.76
N PHE A 158 -16.72 -8.25 27.47
CA PHE A 158 -15.31 -7.97 27.22
C PHE A 158 -14.45 -9.12 27.74
N ILE A 159 -13.49 -9.56 26.94
CA ILE A 159 -12.58 -10.64 27.31
C ILE A 159 -11.20 -10.04 27.53
N ASN A 160 -10.80 -9.91 28.79
CA ASN A 160 -9.50 -9.41 29.22
C ASN A 160 -8.45 -10.53 29.14
N ILE A 161 -7.30 -10.23 28.56
CA ILE A 161 -6.24 -11.21 28.25
C ILE A 161 -4.96 -10.75 28.94
N TYR A 162 -4.39 -11.63 29.76
CA TYR A 162 -3.15 -11.41 30.50
C TYR A 162 -2.07 -12.33 29.92
N LEU A 163 -0.96 -11.76 29.48
CA LEU A 163 0.14 -12.51 28.91
C LEU A 163 0.87 -13.31 29.99
N ASN A 164 1.37 -14.48 29.60
CA ASN A 164 2.24 -15.28 30.44
C ASN A 164 3.60 -14.57 30.64
N LYS A 165 4.05 -14.46 31.90
CA LYS A 165 5.28 -13.75 32.25
C LYS A 165 6.54 -14.45 31.78
N GLU A 166 6.58 -15.78 31.84
CA GLU A 166 7.68 -16.59 31.32
C GLU A 166 7.81 -16.41 29.80
N PHE A 167 6.67 -16.40 29.08
CA PHE A 167 6.64 -16.11 27.65
C PHE A 167 7.20 -14.71 27.34
N VAL A 168 6.73 -13.67 28.04
CA VAL A 168 7.21 -12.29 27.84
C VAL A 168 8.70 -12.17 28.15
N SER A 169 9.16 -12.79 29.24
CA SER A 169 10.59 -12.81 29.59
C SER A 169 11.43 -13.47 28.50
N GLN A 170 10.97 -14.59 27.94
CA GLN A 170 11.66 -15.26 26.84
C GLN A 170 11.76 -14.35 25.61
N GLN A 171 10.69 -13.63 25.26
CA GLN A 171 10.72 -12.68 24.13
C GLN A 171 11.71 -11.53 24.36
N ILE A 172 11.78 -10.98 25.58
CA ILE A 172 12.76 -9.95 25.93
C ILE A 172 14.18 -10.50 25.81
N SER A 173 14.44 -11.70 26.34
CA SER A 173 15.74 -12.37 26.22
C SER A 173 16.12 -12.60 24.75
N ASP A 174 15.17 -12.98 23.90
CA ASP A 174 15.43 -13.17 22.46
C ASP A 174 15.81 -11.85 21.77
N VAL A 175 15.15 -10.74 22.12
CA VAL A 175 15.50 -9.40 21.60
C VAL A 175 16.89 -8.95 22.06
N LEU A 176 17.23 -9.20 23.33
CA LEU A 176 18.55 -8.84 23.87
C LEU A 176 19.68 -9.64 23.21
N ASN A 177 19.45 -10.93 22.93
CA ASN A 177 20.47 -11.81 22.36
C ASN A 177 20.59 -11.70 20.84
N GLN A 178 19.48 -11.50 20.13
CA GLN A 178 19.42 -11.58 18.66
C GLN A 178 19.15 -10.22 17.99
N GLY A 179 18.92 -9.17 18.79
CA GLY A 179 18.53 -7.85 18.32
C GLY A 179 17.05 -7.76 17.93
N VAL A 180 16.61 -6.53 17.65
CA VAL A 180 15.25 -6.27 17.14
C VAL A 180 15.18 -6.68 15.67
N ARG A 181 14.29 -7.61 15.35
CA ARG A 181 14.07 -8.15 14.00
C ARG A 181 12.60 -8.04 13.62
N PRO A 182 12.26 -7.93 12.33
CA PRO A 182 10.87 -7.89 11.92
C PRO A 182 10.15 -9.20 12.24
N PRO A 183 8.82 -9.16 12.44
CA PRO A 183 8.01 -10.35 12.36
C PRO A 183 7.92 -10.88 10.94
N SER A 184 7.66 -12.18 10.79
CA SER A 184 7.42 -12.77 9.47
C SER A 184 6.12 -12.21 8.86
N VAL A 185 6.17 -11.79 7.60
CA VAL A 185 5.02 -11.26 6.83
C VAL A 185 4.45 -12.24 5.81
N GLY A 186 4.82 -13.52 5.91
CA GLY A 186 4.33 -14.55 4.99
C GLY A 186 4.92 -14.40 3.59
N VAL A 187 4.07 -14.33 2.57
CA VAL A 187 4.51 -14.24 1.16
C VAL A 187 5.08 -12.86 0.89
N LYS A 188 6.37 -12.82 0.52
CA LYS A 188 7.04 -11.59 0.12
C LYS A 188 6.41 -11.05 -1.16
N LYS A 189 5.90 -9.83 -1.07
CA LYS A 189 5.37 -9.03 -2.18
C LYS A 189 6.46 -8.10 -2.72
N ARG A 190 6.19 -7.47 -3.87
CA ARG A 190 7.01 -6.38 -4.42
C ARG A 190 6.27 -5.03 -4.34
N PRO A 191 6.48 -4.23 -3.29
CA PRO A 191 5.93 -2.88 -3.22
C PRO A 191 6.62 -1.93 -4.20
N VAL A 192 5.84 -1.18 -4.96
CA VAL A 192 6.30 -0.08 -5.79
C VAL A 192 5.82 1.23 -5.17
N VAL A 193 6.75 2.04 -4.66
CA VAL A 193 6.44 3.26 -3.91
C VAL A 193 6.83 4.48 -4.73
N ASP A 194 5.83 5.28 -5.10
CA ASP A 194 5.96 6.54 -5.81
C ASP A 194 5.93 7.70 -4.81
N PHE A 195 7.03 8.46 -4.76
CA PHE A 195 7.18 9.57 -3.82
C PHE A 195 8.22 10.60 -4.31
N SER A 196 8.26 11.74 -3.62
CA SER A 196 9.04 12.94 -3.97
C SER A 196 8.51 13.68 -5.19
N SER A 197 8.63 13.09 -6.37
CA SER A 197 8.01 13.50 -7.65
C SER A 197 8.03 15.03 -7.93
N PRO A 198 9.20 15.69 -7.86
CA PRO A 198 9.35 17.10 -8.20
C PRO A 198 9.22 17.36 -9.70
N ASN A 199 8.91 18.61 -10.04
CA ASN A 199 8.94 19.09 -11.42
C ASN A 199 10.34 19.60 -11.80
N ILE A 200 10.86 19.16 -12.95
CA ILE A 200 12.12 19.68 -13.49
C ILE A 200 11.97 21.19 -13.79
N ALA A 201 13.06 21.94 -13.58
CA ALA A 201 13.11 23.40 -13.76
C ALA A 201 12.19 24.21 -12.83
N LYS A 202 11.59 23.58 -11.81
CA LYS A 202 10.95 24.25 -10.68
C LYS A 202 11.69 23.90 -9.39
N GLU A 203 11.68 24.82 -8.44
CA GLU A 203 12.21 24.53 -7.12
C GLU A 203 11.34 23.47 -6.43
N MET A 204 12.01 22.54 -5.74
CA MET A 204 11.32 21.71 -4.79
C MET A 204 10.76 22.60 -3.67
N HIS A 205 9.45 22.57 -3.46
CA HIS A 205 8.78 23.17 -2.31
C HIS A 205 8.40 22.15 -1.22
N VAL A 206 8.08 22.61 0.00
CA VAL A 206 7.85 21.76 1.19
C VAL A 206 6.85 20.60 0.99
N GLY A 207 5.88 20.73 0.08
CA GLY A 207 5.03 19.60 -0.34
C GLY A 207 5.81 18.37 -0.83
N HIS A 208 6.83 18.56 -1.67
CA HIS A 208 7.71 17.47 -2.13
C HIS A 208 8.55 16.92 -0.97
N LEU A 209 8.94 17.73 0.02
CA LEU A 209 9.65 17.26 1.21
C LEU A 209 8.82 16.24 2.00
N ARG A 210 7.54 16.54 2.23
CA ARG A 210 6.65 15.64 2.97
C ARG A 210 6.51 14.31 2.26
N SER A 211 6.25 14.34 0.95
CA SER A 211 6.22 13.12 0.15
C SER A 211 7.56 12.37 0.24
N THR A 212 8.69 13.08 0.15
CA THR A 212 10.05 12.51 0.25
C THR A 212 10.26 11.76 1.57
N ILE A 213 9.94 12.38 2.70
CA ILE A 213 10.15 11.80 4.04
C ILE A 213 9.18 10.64 4.30
N ILE A 214 7.89 10.81 3.98
CA ILE A 214 6.87 9.79 4.22
C ILE A 214 7.16 8.56 3.35
N GLY A 215 7.42 8.76 2.05
CA GLY A 215 7.72 7.69 1.12
C GLY A 215 8.99 6.94 1.49
N GLU A 216 10.08 7.62 1.81
CA GLU A 216 11.32 6.95 2.23
C GLU A 216 11.14 6.18 3.54
N SER A 217 10.38 6.71 4.50
CA SER A 217 10.05 6.00 5.75
C SER A 217 9.27 4.71 5.49
N ILE A 218 8.26 4.76 4.60
CA ILE A 218 7.50 3.58 4.18
C ILE A 218 8.41 2.56 3.51
N CYS A 219 9.28 3.01 2.60
CA CYS A 219 10.20 2.12 1.90
C CYS A 219 11.12 1.38 2.88
N ARG A 220 11.75 2.11 3.80
CA ARG A 220 12.63 1.51 4.83
C ARG A 220 11.88 0.54 5.74
N LEU A 221 10.64 0.86 6.12
CA LEU A 221 9.82 -0.05 6.92
C LEU A 221 9.55 -1.35 6.17
N LEU A 222 9.13 -1.26 4.90
CA LEU A 222 8.81 -2.43 4.08
C LEU A 222 10.06 -3.29 3.81
N GLU A 223 11.19 -2.67 3.51
CA GLU A 223 12.48 -3.38 3.38
C GLU A 223 12.93 -4.02 4.68
N TRP A 224 12.79 -3.31 5.82
CA TRP A 224 13.14 -3.86 7.13
C TRP A 224 12.32 -5.11 7.43
N VAL A 225 11.07 -5.15 6.99
CA VAL A 225 10.16 -6.30 7.11
C VAL A 225 10.44 -7.39 6.04
N GLY A 226 11.29 -7.11 5.06
CA GLY A 226 11.83 -8.08 4.10
C GLY A 226 11.15 -8.11 2.73
N TYR A 227 10.38 -7.08 2.38
CA TYR A 227 9.85 -6.86 1.04
C TYR A 227 10.93 -6.38 0.06
N ASP A 228 10.75 -6.68 -1.23
CA ASP A 228 11.55 -6.11 -2.32
C ASP A 228 10.91 -4.80 -2.79
N VAL A 229 11.43 -3.67 -2.33
CA VAL A 229 10.80 -2.36 -2.53
C VAL A 229 11.43 -1.62 -3.72
N LEU A 230 10.62 -1.33 -4.72
CA LEU A 230 10.99 -0.43 -5.82
C LEU A 230 10.59 0.99 -5.49
N ARG A 231 11.59 1.89 -5.40
CA ARG A 231 11.40 3.31 -5.13
C ARG A 231 11.38 4.10 -6.43
N ILE A 232 10.27 4.76 -6.73
CA ILE A 232 10.08 5.50 -7.97
C ILE A 232 9.95 7.00 -7.68
N ASN A 233 10.75 7.80 -8.39
CA ASN A 233 10.61 9.24 -8.47
C ASN A 233 9.87 9.59 -9.76
N HIS A 234 8.58 9.95 -9.66
CA HIS A 234 7.78 10.28 -10.84
C HIS A 234 7.96 11.76 -11.23
N LEU A 235 9.14 12.05 -11.80
CA LEU A 235 9.53 13.40 -12.18
C LEU A 235 8.61 14.02 -13.25
N GLY A 236 8.23 15.28 -13.05
CA GLY A 236 7.60 16.10 -14.08
C GLY A 236 8.64 16.60 -15.08
N ASP A 237 9.06 15.73 -15.99
CA ASP A 237 10.18 15.95 -16.93
C ASP A 237 9.76 15.98 -18.41
N TRP A 238 8.46 16.08 -18.73
CA TRP A 238 7.98 16.10 -20.12
C TRP A 238 6.89 17.14 -20.44
N GLY A 239 6.72 18.15 -19.60
CA GLY A 239 5.70 19.18 -19.82
C GLY A 239 6.01 20.19 -20.93
N THR A 240 5.01 20.99 -21.32
CA THR A 240 5.15 22.02 -22.38
C THR A 240 6.14 23.13 -22.04
N GLN A 241 6.46 23.32 -20.75
CA GLN A 241 7.48 24.27 -20.30
C GLN A 241 8.87 24.00 -20.90
N PHE A 242 9.17 22.77 -21.32
CA PHE A 242 10.47 22.47 -21.93
C PHE A 242 10.66 23.17 -23.27
N GLY A 243 9.60 23.50 -24.00
CA GLY A 243 9.71 24.25 -25.25
C GLY A 243 10.37 25.61 -25.07
N MET A 244 9.90 26.40 -24.08
CA MET A 244 10.49 27.70 -23.79
C MET A 244 11.90 27.59 -23.19
N LEU A 245 12.16 26.57 -22.36
CA LEU A 245 13.49 26.35 -21.80
C LEU A 245 14.52 25.99 -22.87
N ILE A 246 14.15 25.12 -23.82
CA ILE A 246 15.01 24.73 -24.94
C ILE A 246 15.22 25.93 -25.86
N ALA A 247 14.16 26.63 -26.27
CA ALA A 247 14.30 27.83 -27.10
C ALA A 247 15.23 28.87 -26.46
N HIS A 248 15.07 29.10 -25.15
CA HIS A 248 15.92 30.02 -24.40
C HIS A 248 17.38 29.54 -24.32
N LEU A 249 17.60 28.24 -24.10
CA LEU A 249 18.93 27.63 -24.05
C LEU A 249 19.70 27.85 -25.34
N LYS A 250 19.06 27.58 -26.48
CA LYS A 250 19.68 27.67 -27.80
C LYS A 250 20.10 29.09 -28.15
N GLU A 251 19.33 30.08 -27.72
CA GLU A 251 19.67 31.49 -27.96
C GLU A 251 20.73 32.01 -26.98
N LYS A 252 20.62 31.67 -25.69
CA LYS A 252 21.55 32.15 -24.66
C LYS A 252 22.92 31.47 -24.75
N PHE A 253 22.95 30.21 -25.17
CA PHE A 253 24.16 29.41 -25.31
C PHE A 253 24.19 28.67 -26.66
N PRO A 254 24.44 29.35 -27.79
CA PRO A 254 24.41 28.74 -29.12
C PRO A 254 25.37 27.55 -29.29
N ASN A 255 26.41 27.48 -28.47
CA ASN A 255 27.42 26.42 -28.47
C ASN A 255 27.18 25.31 -27.42
N TYR A 256 25.98 25.22 -26.82
CA TYR A 256 25.64 24.24 -25.77
C TYR A 256 25.91 22.77 -26.14
N GLN A 257 25.94 22.46 -27.44
CA GLN A 257 26.28 21.12 -27.95
C GLN A 257 27.75 20.74 -27.71
N THR A 258 28.63 21.75 -27.61
CA THR A 258 30.09 21.57 -27.50
C THR A 258 30.62 21.94 -26.11
N VAL A 259 29.99 22.93 -25.47
CA VAL A 259 30.37 23.43 -24.15
C VAL A 259 29.17 23.31 -23.23
N SER A 260 29.36 22.64 -22.09
CA SER A 260 28.30 22.55 -21.08
C SER A 260 27.91 23.96 -20.63
N PRO A 261 26.61 24.33 -20.74
CA PRO A 261 26.18 25.67 -20.39
C PRO A 261 26.30 25.89 -18.87
N PRO A 262 26.77 27.06 -18.40
CA PRO A 262 26.93 27.37 -16.98
C PRO A 262 25.58 27.76 -16.36
N ILE A 263 24.61 26.85 -16.35
CA ILE A 263 23.30 27.07 -15.72
C ILE A 263 23.45 26.76 -14.23
N ALA A 264 23.76 27.79 -13.44
CA ALA A 264 23.88 27.66 -11.99
C ALA A 264 22.50 27.70 -11.30
N ASP A 265 21.61 28.58 -11.77
CA ASP A 265 20.26 28.76 -11.23
C ASP A 265 19.22 28.49 -12.32
N LEU A 266 18.61 27.32 -12.24
CA LEU A 266 17.57 26.90 -13.20
C LEU A 266 16.24 27.62 -12.96
N GLN A 267 15.97 28.14 -11.76
CA GLN A 267 14.77 28.91 -11.48
C GLN A 267 14.84 30.29 -12.14
N ALA A 268 15.98 30.97 -12.02
CA ALA A 268 16.23 32.22 -12.75
C ALA A 268 16.11 31.99 -14.27
N PHE A 269 16.71 30.91 -14.78
CA PHE A 269 16.61 30.52 -16.18
C PHE A 269 15.16 30.27 -16.63
N TYR A 270 14.35 29.59 -15.80
CA TYR A 270 12.92 29.39 -16.07
C TYR A 270 12.16 30.73 -16.10
N LYS A 271 12.37 31.61 -15.10
CA LYS A 271 11.71 32.93 -15.03
C LYS A 271 12.06 33.80 -16.24
N GLU A 272 13.32 33.83 -16.66
CA GLU A 272 13.75 34.52 -17.88
C GLU A 272 13.04 33.96 -19.12
N SER A 273 13.01 32.63 -19.29
CA SER A 273 12.32 32.00 -20.41
C SER A 273 10.81 32.28 -20.42
N LYS A 274 10.19 32.31 -19.23
CA LYS A 274 8.76 32.58 -19.07
C LYS A 274 8.41 34.03 -19.40
N LYS A 275 9.20 34.99 -18.92
CA LYS A 275 9.04 36.40 -19.28
C LYS A 275 9.09 36.61 -20.79
N ARG A 276 10.08 35.98 -21.46
CA ARG A 276 10.19 36.03 -22.92
C ARG A 276 9.01 35.36 -23.62
N PHE A 277 8.52 34.25 -23.10
CA PHE A 277 7.33 33.57 -23.64
C PHE A 277 6.08 34.45 -23.60
N ASP A 278 5.94 35.29 -22.57
CA ASP A 278 4.78 36.17 -22.39
C ASP A 278 4.91 37.51 -23.15
N GLU A 279 6.13 38.02 -23.38
CA GLU A 279 6.38 39.33 -23.99
C GLU A 279 6.79 39.29 -25.47
N ASP A 280 7.36 38.17 -25.97
CA ASP A 280 7.91 38.03 -27.33
C ASP A 280 7.15 36.95 -28.12
N GLU A 281 6.30 37.39 -29.06
CA GLU A 281 5.48 36.51 -29.90
C GLU A 281 6.32 35.63 -30.85
N GLU A 282 7.49 36.09 -31.31
CA GLU A 282 8.38 35.24 -32.11
C GLU A 282 9.01 34.14 -31.26
N PHE A 283 9.47 34.48 -30.05
CA PHE A 283 10.00 33.50 -29.11
C PHE A 283 8.94 32.49 -28.70
N LYS A 284 7.70 32.92 -28.48
CA LYS A 284 6.57 32.04 -28.17
C LYS A 284 6.32 31.03 -29.29
N LYS A 285 6.36 31.47 -30.56
CA LYS A 285 6.27 30.55 -31.72
C LYS A 285 7.42 29.55 -31.72
N ARG A 286 8.66 29.99 -31.50
CA ARG A 286 9.84 29.10 -31.40
C ARG A 286 9.75 28.11 -30.23
N ALA A 287 9.16 28.53 -29.10
CA ALA A 287 8.94 27.67 -27.95
C ALA A 287 7.95 26.54 -28.27
N TYR A 288 6.83 26.84 -28.94
CA TYR A 288 5.89 25.81 -29.41
C TYR A 288 6.54 24.86 -30.43
N ASP A 289 7.28 25.39 -31.40
CA ASP A 289 8.02 24.57 -32.36
C ASP A 289 9.03 23.64 -31.65
N SER A 290 9.65 24.11 -30.57
CA SER A 290 10.60 23.33 -29.77
C SER A 290 9.94 22.18 -29.03
N VAL A 291 8.69 22.35 -28.55
CA VAL A 291 7.91 21.25 -27.95
C VAL A 291 7.65 20.15 -29.00
N VAL A 292 7.20 20.55 -30.19
CA VAL A 292 6.91 19.59 -31.27
C VAL A 292 8.16 18.83 -31.68
N LYS A 293 9.30 19.51 -31.82
CA LYS A 293 10.59 18.86 -32.13
C LYS A 293 11.05 17.92 -31.01
N LEU A 294 10.86 18.29 -29.74
CA LEU A 294 11.17 17.43 -28.61
C LEU A 294 10.30 16.15 -28.61
N GLN A 295 9.00 16.29 -28.83
CA GLN A 295 8.06 15.15 -28.89
C GLN A 295 8.33 14.21 -30.07
N ASN A 296 8.90 14.74 -31.17
CA ASN A 296 9.37 13.96 -32.31
C ASN A 296 10.79 13.39 -32.13
N TYR A 297 11.36 13.45 -30.92
CA TYR A 297 12.69 12.96 -30.59
C TYR A 297 13.81 13.54 -31.47
N ASP A 298 13.69 14.81 -31.87
CA ASP A 298 14.76 15.49 -32.60
C ASP A 298 16.05 15.47 -31.78
N SER A 299 17.13 14.99 -32.39
CA SER A 299 18.38 14.71 -31.68
C SER A 299 18.98 15.95 -30.98
N ASP A 300 18.77 17.14 -31.54
CA ASP A 300 19.29 18.38 -30.98
C ASP A 300 18.45 18.85 -29.79
N HIS A 301 17.12 18.76 -29.90
CA HIS A 301 16.20 19.13 -28.83
C HIS A 301 16.26 18.13 -27.66
N MET A 302 16.46 16.84 -27.95
CA MET A 302 16.70 15.82 -26.91
C MET A 302 18.00 16.08 -26.14
N LYS A 303 19.07 16.53 -26.81
CA LYS A 303 20.31 16.93 -26.13
C LYS A 303 20.09 18.13 -25.21
N ALA A 304 19.40 19.16 -25.70
CA ALA A 304 19.04 20.34 -24.91
C ALA A 304 18.20 19.96 -23.68
N TRP A 305 17.19 19.11 -23.86
CA TRP A 305 16.33 18.60 -22.80
C TRP A 305 17.13 17.84 -21.73
N ASN A 306 17.98 16.90 -22.14
CA ASN A 306 18.82 16.14 -21.20
C ASN A 306 19.70 17.06 -20.35
N LEU A 307 20.34 18.07 -20.95
CA LEU A 307 21.16 19.04 -20.20
C LEU A 307 20.34 19.79 -19.14
N ILE A 308 19.12 20.24 -19.49
CA ILE A 308 18.22 20.92 -18.56
C ILE A 308 17.81 19.99 -17.41
N CYS A 309 17.44 18.74 -17.74
CA CYS A 309 17.08 17.73 -16.75
C CYS A 309 18.25 17.40 -15.82
N ASP A 310 19.47 17.27 -16.35
CA ASP A 310 20.66 16.93 -15.57
C ASP A 310 21.05 18.02 -14.56
N VAL A 311 20.82 19.29 -14.89
CA VAL A 311 21.00 20.40 -13.94
C VAL A 311 20.01 20.27 -12.77
N SER A 312 18.72 20.02 -13.05
CA SER A 312 17.73 19.79 -11.97
C SER A 312 18.06 18.55 -11.15
N ARG A 313 18.39 17.44 -11.80
CA ARG A 313 18.71 16.17 -11.11
C ARG A 313 19.89 16.35 -10.16
N LYS A 314 20.95 17.08 -10.56
CA LYS A 314 22.08 17.39 -9.67
C LYS A 314 21.65 18.13 -8.40
N GLU A 315 20.77 19.12 -8.52
CA GLU A 315 20.25 19.83 -7.34
C GLU A 315 19.38 18.94 -6.46
N PHE A 316 18.53 18.10 -7.07
CA PHE A 316 17.71 17.13 -6.34
C PHE A 316 18.57 16.09 -5.62
N THR A 317 19.62 15.58 -6.26
CA THR A 317 20.57 14.63 -5.67
C THR A 317 21.23 15.21 -4.43
N LYS A 318 21.63 16.49 -4.41
CA LYS A 318 22.18 17.12 -3.19
C LYS A 318 21.19 17.06 -2.04
N ILE A 319 19.90 17.29 -2.30
CA ILE A 319 18.85 17.22 -1.28
C ILE A 319 18.66 15.77 -0.82
N TYR A 320 18.57 14.83 -1.75
CA TYR A 320 18.41 13.40 -1.43
C TYR A 320 19.59 12.85 -0.63
N GLU A 321 20.83 13.20 -0.98
CA GLU A 321 22.03 12.81 -0.24
C GLU A 321 22.02 13.34 1.19
N ARG A 322 21.64 14.61 1.39
CA ARG A 322 21.50 15.21 2.72
C ARG A 322 20.44 14.51 3.57
N LEU A 323 19.36 14.03 2.94
CA LEU A 323 18.28 13.28 3.59
C LEU A 323 18.58 11.78 3.71
N GLY A 324 19.66 11.28 3.08
CA GLY A 324 19.98 9.86 2.98
C GLY A 324 18.97 9.06 2.15
N VAL A 325 18.27 9.69 1.21
CA VAL A 325 17.26 9.08 0.34
C VAL A 325 17.94 8.48 -0.88
N LYS A 326 17.53 7.26 -1.26
CA LYS A 326 17.90 6.64 -2.54
C LYS A 326 16.62 6.42 -3.33
N ILE A 327 16.53 6.91 -4.55
CA ILE A 327 15.31 6.81 -5.36
C ILE A 327 15.69 6.65 -6.83
N ILE A 328 14.87 5.93 -7.60
CA ILE A 328 15.11 5.72 -9.04
C ILE A 328 14.18 6.64 -9.82
N ASP A 329 14.76 7.46 -10.69
CA ASP A 329 13.99 8.36 -11.55
C ASP A 329 13.21 7.58 -12.62
N ARG A 330 11.89 7.78 -12.63
CA ARG A 330 10.99 7.42 -13.75
C ARG A 330 9.96 8.51 -13.97
N GLY A 331 10.41 9.58 -14.63
CA GLY A 331 9.56 10.70 -15.00
C GLY A 331 8.53 10.36 -16.08
N GLU A 332 7.68 11.32 -16.36
CA GLU A 332 6.68 11.28 -17.45
C GLU A 332 7.31 10.95 -18.82
N SER A 333 8.56 11.35 -19.03
CA SER A 333 9.34 11.06 -20.24
C SER A 333 9.47 9.56 -20.52
N PHE A 334 9.57 8.73 -19.47
CA PHE A 334 9.72 7.27 -19.59
C PHE A 334 8.47 6.60 -20.17
N TYR A 335 7.30 7.21 -19.99
CA TYR A 335 6.01 6.64 -20.39
C TYR A 335 5.52 7.12 -21.75
N GLN A 336 6.24 7.98 -22.46
CA GLN A 336 5.77 8.61 -23.71
C GLN A 336 5.31 7.63 -24.79
N GLU A 337 6.13 6.63 -25.10
CA GLU A 337 5.74 5.60 -26.07
C GLU A 337 4.62 4.71 -25.52
N ARG A 338 4.65 4.39 -24.21
CA ARG A 338 3.63 3.57 -23.54
C ARG A 338 2.26 4.27 -23.48
N MET A 339 2.22 5.60 -23.46
CA MET A 339 0.98 6.36 -23.50
C MET A 339 0.24 6.14 -24.82
N LYS A 340 0.97 6.04 -25.95
CA LYS A 340 0.35 5.74 -27.25
C LYS A 340 -0.34 4.36 -27.23
N ASP A 341 0.34 3.37 -26.66
CA ASP A 341 -0.21 2.01 -26.53
C ASP A 341 -1.42 1.96 -25.60
N VAL A 342 -1.41 2.71 -24.50
CA VAL A 342 -2.55 2.81 -23.58
C VAL A 342 -3.75 3.48 -24.24
N VAL A 343 -3.54 4.59 -24.95
CA VAL A 343 -4.61 5.28 -25.69
C VAL A 343 -5.23 4.34 -26.72
N LYS A 344 -4.40 3.65 -27.50
CA LYS A 344 -4.85 2.66 -28.47
C LYS A 344 -5.67 1.54 -27.82
N GLU A 345 -5.20 0.98 -26.70
CA GLU A 345 -5.94 -0.07 -25.98
C GLU A 345 -7.31 0.43 -25.47
N LEU A 346 -7.36 1.66 -24.95
CA LEU A 346 -8.61 2.27 -24.47
C LEU A 346 -9.61 2.48 -25.61
N GLU A 347 -9.12 2.88 -26.79
CA GLU A 347 -9.94 3.03 -28.01
C GLU A 347 -10.46 1.69 -28.53
N GLU A 348 -9.57 0.70 -28.69
CA GLU A 348 -9.92 -0.63 -29.20
C GLU A 348 -10.94 -1.35 -28.33
N ARG A 349 -10.94 -1.07 -27.03
CA ARG A 349 -11.90 -1.62 -26.06
C ARG A 349 -13.15 -0.76 -25.88
N GLY A 350 -13.26 0.37 -26.56
CA GLY A 350 -14.45 1.23 -26.54
C GLY A 350 -14.65 1.99 -25.22
N PHE A 351 -13.58 2.32 -24.50
CA PHE A 351 -13.65 3.08 -23.24
C PHE A 351 -13.47 4.60 -23.41
N LEU A 352 -13.12 5.06 -24.62
CA LEU A 352 -12.99 6.48 -24.92
C LEU A 352 -14.20 6.99 -25.68
N GLU A 353 -14.70 8.15 -25.23
CA GLU A 353 -15.74 8.93 -25.91
C GLU A 353 -15.13 10.23 -26.44
N GLU A 354 -15.64 10.72 -27.56
CA GLU A 354 -15.28 12.05 -28.07
C GLU A 354 -16.14 13.12 -27.42
N ASP A 355 -15.49 14.13 -26.83
CA ASP A 355 -16.12 15.26 -26.16
C ASP A 355 -15.39 16.56 -26.55
N GLU A 356 -16.05 17.41 -27.35
CA GLU A 356 -15.49 18.68 -27.85
C GLU A 356 -14.11 18.51 -28.53
N GLY A 357 -13.94 17.41 -29.29
CA GLY A 357 -12.69 17.06 -29.96
C GLY A 357 -11.62 16.45 -29.05
N ARG A 358 -11.88 16.30 -27.75
CA ARG A 358 -11.03 15.56 -26.80
C ARG A 358 -11.47 14.11 -26.73
N LYS A 359 -10.57 13.22 -26.33
CA LYS A 359 -10.91 11.83 -25.96
C LYS A 359 -10.95 11.71 -24.46
N VAL A 360 -12.12 11.38 -23.93
CA VAL A 360 -12.40 11.29 -22.49
C VAL A 360 -12.82 9.89 -22.09
N MET A 361 -12.54 9.50 -20.85
CA MET A 361 -12.92 8.21 -20.28
C MET A 361 -13.81 8.44 -19.07
N PHE A 362 -15.05 7.97 -19.15
CA PHE A 362 -15.99 8.00 -18.03
C PHE A 362 -15.76 6.81 -17.10
N VAL A 363 -15.54 7.09 -15.82
CA VAL A 363 -15.30 6.07 -14.80
C VAL A 363 -16.50 6.02 -13.86
N PRO A 364 -17.17 4.86 -13.71
CA PRO A 364 -18.33 4.74 -12.83
C PRO A 364 -18.01 5.17 -11.39
N GLY A 365 -18.90 5.98 -10.81
CA GLY A 365 -18.75 6.51 -9.45
C GLY A 365 -18.03 7.86 -9.36
N PHE A 366 -17.57 8.42 -10.48
CA PHE A 366 -16.91 9.73 -10.54
C PHE A 366 -17.69 10.67 -11.46
N GLY A 367 -17.87 11.92 -11.02
CA GLY A 367 -18.64 12.92 -11.78
C GLY A 367 -17.84 13.63 -12.88
N VAL A 368 -16.51 13.50 -12.88
CA VAL A 368 -15.61 14.16 -13.85
C VAL A 368 -14.87 13.07 -14.62
N PRO A 369 -14.92 13.07 -15.97
CA PRO A 369 -14.21 12.09 -16.77
C PRO A 369 -12.71 12.40 -16.83
N LEU A 370 -11.90 11.38 -17.07
CA LEU A 370 -10.48 11.54 -17.35
C LEU A 370 -10.30 12.05 -18.78
N THR A 371 -9.64 13.20 -18.97
CA THR A 371 -9.25 13.65 -20.32
C THR A 371 -7.97 12.93 -20.72
N ILE A 372 -8.06 11.95 -21.62
CA ILE A 372 -6.93 11.11 -22.04
C ILE A 372 -6.18 11.74 -23.23
N VAL A 373 -6.88 12.41 -24.15
CA VAL A 373 -6.27 13.14 -25.25
C VAL A 373 -6.97 14.50 -25.41
N LYS A 374 -6.20 15.57 -25.52
CA LYS A 374 -6.70 16.92 -25.78
C LYS A 374 -7.16 17.08 -27.24
N SER A 375 -7.84 18.18 -27.54
CA SER A 375 -8.30 18.51 -28.90
C SER A 375 -7.16 18.74 -29.91
N ASP A 376 -5.96 19.08 -29.41
CA ASP A 376 -4.75 19.20 -30.21
C ASP A 376 -4.01 17.86 -30.41
N GLY A 377 -4.58 16.74 -29.94
CA GLY A 377 -3.97 15.41 -29.98
C GLY A 377 -2.93 15.16 -28.88
N GLY A 378 -2.65 16.14 -28.02
CA GLY A 378 -1.66 16.02 -26.95
C GLY A 378 -2.16 15.21 -25.76
N PHE A 379 -1.24 14.45 -25.14
CA PHE A 379 -1.50 13.71 -23.91
C PHE A 379 -1.58 14.61 -22.67
N THR A 380 -2.15 14.08 -21.59
CA THR A 380 -2.37 14.77 -20.31
C THR A 380 -1.75 13.97 -19.16
N TYR A 381 -1.85 14.52 -17.94
CA TYR A 381 -1.49 13.79 -16.71
C TYR A 381 -2.29 12.51 -16.50
N ALA A 382 -3.56 12.46 -16.95
CA ALA A 382 -4.33 11.22 -16.86
C ALA A 382 -3.76 10.14 -17.78
N THR A 383 -3.26 10.53 -18.95
CA THR A 383 -2.59 9.60 -19.87
C THR A 383 -1.30 9.05 -19.27
N SER A 384 -0.46 9.91 -18.69
CA SER A 384 0.81 9.50 -18.08
C SER A 384 0.58 8.61 -16.87
N ASP A 385 -0.40 8.92 -16.02
CA ASP A 385 -0.73 8.13 -14.83
C ASP A 385 -1.33 6.77 -15.20
N MET A 386 -2.18 6.70 -16.23
CA MET A 386 -2.70 5.43 -16.77
C MET A 386 -1.57 4.55 -17.35
N ALA A 387 -0.60 5.15 -18.05
CA ALA A 387 0.58 4.43 -18.52
C ALA A 387 1.49 3.99 -17.36
N ALA A 388 1.65 4.84 -16.34
CA ALA A 388 2.47 4.53 -15.18
C ALA A 388 1.88 3.39 -14.34
N ILE A 389 0.59 3.39 -14.02
CA ILE A 389 -0.04 2.30 -13.27
C ILE A 389 0.04 0.98 -14.05
N LYS A 390 -0.20 0.99 -15.37
CA LYS A 390 -0.05 -0.21 -16.20
C LYS A 390 1.39 -0.72 -16.19
N ASN A 391 2.37 0.15 -16.40
CA ASN A 391 3.79 -0.23 -16.34
C ASN A 391 4.17 -0.87 -14.99
N ARG A 392 3.72 -0.28 -13.88
CA ARG A 392 4.02 -0.77 -12.52
C ARG A 392 3.37 -2.12 -12.23
N LEU A 393 2.20 -2.41 -12.81
CA LEU A 393 1.53 -3.69 -12.68
C LEU A 393 2.18 -4.78 -13.55
N PHE A 394 2.43 -4.48 -14.83
CA PHE A 394 2.77 -5.49 -15.83
C PHE A 394 4.27 -5.66 -16.10
N GLU A 395 5.06 -4.57 -16.04
CA GLU A 395 6.51 -4.64 -16.26
C GLU A 395 7.28 -4.72 -14.94
N GLU A 396 6.85 -3.98 -13.92
CA GLU A 396 7.49 -4.03 -12.59
C GLU A 396 6.95 -5.13 -11.68
N HIS A 397 5.88 -5.81 -12.09
CA HIS A 397 5.22 -6.87 -11.32
C HIS A 397 4.91 -6.44 -9.87
N GLY A 398 4.42 -5.21 -9.71
CA GLY A 398 4.08 -4.66 -8.40
C GLY A 398 2.83 -5.30 -7.79
N ASP A 399 2.99 -6.03 -6.69
CA ASP A 399 1.87 -6.59 -5.92
C ASP A 399 1.20 -5.55 -5.00
N TRP A 400 1.92 -4.48 -4.70
CA TRP A 400 1.46 -3.38 -3.88
C TRP A 400 1.97 -2.05 -4.42
N LEU A 401 1.09 -1.24 -4.99
CA LEU A 401 1.41 0.10 -5.46
C LEU A 401 1.06 1.13 -4.40
N VAL A 402 2.02 1.97 -4.02
CA VAL A 402 1.88 3.00 -2.98
C VAL A 402 2.18 4.36 -3.59
N TYR A 403 1.19 5.25 -3.63
CA TYR A 403 1.31 6.60 -4.14
C TYR A 403 1.31 7.59 -2.98
N VAL A 404 2.45 8.23 -2.71
CA VAL A 404 2.61 9.20 -1.62
C VAL A 404 2.43 10.61 -2.18
N VAL A 405 1.19 11.06 -2.23
CA VAL A 405 0.79 12.29 -2.93
C VAL A 405 -0.12 13.13 -2.03
N ASP A 406 -0.10 14.44 -2.21
CA ASP A 406 -0.98 15.38 -1.51
C ASP A 406 -2.46 14.97 -1.59
N ALA A 407 -3.20 15.21 -0.51
CA ALA A 407 -4.61 14.85 -0.38
C ALA A 407 -5.50 15.48 -1.46
N GLY A 408 -5.14 16.66 -1.99
CA GLY A 408 -5.88 17.35 -3.05
C GLY A 408 -5.91 16.60 -4.38
N GLN A 409 -4.97 15.68 -4.61
CA GLN A 409 -4.93 14.82 -5.81
C GLN A 409 -5.68 13.48 -5.61
N GLY A 410 -6.27 13.26 -4.43
CA GLY A 410 -6.90 11.98 -4.09
C GLY A 410 -8.01 11.58 -5.07
N THR A 411 -8.88 12.51 -5.46
CA THR A 411 -9.97 12.22 -6.41
C THR A 411 -9.44 11.76 -7.76
N HIS A 412 -8.40 12.41 -8.29
CA HIS A 412 -7.76 12.03 -9.54
C HIS A 412 -7.18 10.61 -9.46
N LEU A 413 -6.39 10.32 -8.41
CA LEU A 413 -5.80 8.99 -8.21
C LEU A 413 -6.85 7.89 -8.06
N GLN A 414 -7.91 8.13 -7.27
CA GLN A 414 -9.00 7.16 -7.14
C GLN A 414 -9.72 6.92 -8.47
N THR A 415 -9.86 7.96 -9.31
CA THR A 415 -10.42 7.82 -10.67
C THR A 415 -9.51 6.96 -11.54
N ILE A 416 -8.18 7.16 -11.48
CA ILE A 416 -7.19 6.33 -12.19
C ILE A 416 -7.23 4.87 -11.71
N TYR A 417 -7.34 4.64 -10.40
CA TYR A 417 -7.41 3.29 -9.83
C TYR A 417 -8.67 2.56 -10.30
N ALA A 418 -9.82 3.24 -10.28
CA ALA A 418 -11.07 2.69 -10.78
C ALA A 418 -11.04 2.47 -12.31
N ALA A 419 -10.42 3.37 -13.08
CA ALA A 419 -10.20 3.17 -14.52
C ALA A 419 -9.36 1.92 -14.80
N ALA A 420 -8.26 1.73 -14.07
CA ALA A 420 -7.42 0.54 -14.18
C ALA A 420 -8.15 -0.76 -13.79
N GLN A 421 -9.03 -0.73 -12.79
CA GLN A 421 -9.91 -1.87 -12.46
C GLN A 421 -10.93 -2.14 -13.57
N MET A 422 -11.55 -1.10 -14.14
CA MET A 422 -12.49 -1.22 -15.25
C MET A 422 -11.84 -1.83 -16.48
N MET A 423 -10.56 -1.50 -16.73
CA MET A 423 -9.73 -2.10 -17.77
C MET A 423 -9.33 -3.56 -17.49
N GLY A 424 -9.62 -4.07 -16.29
CA GLY A 424 -9.20 -5.40 -15.85
C GLY A 424 -7.69 -5.53 -15.63
N TRP A 425 -6.97 -4.43 -15.43
CA TRP A 425 -5.52 -4.45 -15.24
C TRP A 425 -5.11 -5.01 -13.88
N TYR A 426 -5.95 -4.86 -12.85
CA TYR A 426 -5.73 -5.49 -11.55
C TYR A 426 -7.04 -5.79 -10.82
N ASN A 427 -6.95 -6.68 -9.83
CA ASN A 427 -8.05 -7.00 -8.92
C ASN A 427 -7.67 -6.53 -7.50
N PRO A 428 -8.47 -5.68 -6.84
CA PRO A 428 -8.16 -5.17 -5.50
C PRO A 428 -8.08 -6.26 -4.41
N LYS A 429 -8.61 -7.46 -4.67
CA LYS A 429 -8.45 -8.62 -3.78
C LYS A 429 -7.06 -9.27 -3.86
N LEU A 430 -6.34 -9.06 -4.96
CA LEU A 430 -5.02 -9.68 -5.22
C LEU A 430 -3.90 -8.65 -5.09
N THR A 431 -4.07 -7.51 -5.76
CA THR A 431 -3.09 -6.42 -5.84
C THR A 431 -3.61 -5.23 -5.06
N ARG A 432 -2.78 -4.69 -4.17
CA ARG A 432 -3.12 -3.54 -3.34
C ARG A 432 -2.64 -2.26 -4.03
N VAL A 433 -3.53 -1.29 -4.24
CA VAL A 433 -3.18 0.02 -4.82
C VAL A 433 -3.67 1.08 -3.86
N GLU A 434 -2.77 1.92 -3.37
CA GLU A 434 -3.07 2.84 -2.26
C GLU A 434 -2.57 4.26 -2.50
N HIS A 435 -3.42 5.21 -2.11
CA HIS A 435 -3.03 6.60 -1.95
C HIS A 435 -2.70 6.87 -0.48
N VAL A 436 -1.43 7.15 -0.21
CA VAL A 436 -0.96 7.65 1.08
C VAL A 436 -1.05 9.18 1.03
N ALA A 437 -2.22 9.68 1.38
CA ALA A 437 -2.52 11.10 1.40
C ALA A 437 -1.79 11.81 2.55
N PHE A 438 -1.28 13.01 2.29
CA PHE A 438 -0.83 13.93 3.33
C PHE A 438 -1.45 15.32 3.13
N GLY A 439 -1.64 16.06 4.22
CA GLY A 439 -2.19 17.40 4.19
C GLY A 439 -1.18 18.48 3.78
N VAL A 440 -1.67 19.69 3.60
CA VAL A 440 -0.84 20.87 3.31
C VAL A 440 0.10 21.21 4.48
N VAL A 441 1.17 21.95 4.19
CA VAL A 441 2.07 22.47 5.22
C VAL A 441 1.58 23.85 5.63
N LEU A 442 1.33 24.03 6.92
CA LEU A 442 0.89 25.30 7.49
C LEU A 442 2.05 25.97 8.24
N GLY A 443 2.02 27.30 8.28
CA GLY A 443 2.83 28.08 9.19
C GLY A 443 2.30 28.05 10.62
N GLU A 444 3.05 28.62 11.56
CA GLU A 444 2.60 28.76 12.97
C GLU A 444 1.31 29.59 13.10
N ASP A 445 1.04 30.45 12.12
CA ASP A 445 -0.16 31.29 12.04
C ASP A 445 -1.40 30.53 11.50
N LYS A 446 -1.30 29.21 11.29
CA LYS A 446 -2.32 28.34 10.69
C LYS A 446 -2.73 28.72 9.27
N ASN A 447 -2.06 29.68 8.65
CA ASN A 447 -2.22 29.96 7.24
C ASN A 447 -1.25 29.08 6.45
N LEU A 448 -1.53 28.91 5.16
CA LEU A 448 -0.66 28.24 4.19
C LEU A 448 0.73 28.91 4.01
N SER A 449 1.10 29.89 4.84
CA SER A 449 2.01 30.96 4.45
C SER A 449 3.05 31.39 5.47
N VAL A 450 3.46 30.60 6.48
CA VAL A 450 4.62 31.00 7.34
C VAL A 450 5.81 30.04 7.34
N LEU A 451 5.65 28.77 6.97
CA LEU A 451 6.78 27.93 6.52
C LEU A 451 7.03 28.02 4.99
N ALA A 452 6.14 28.74 4.28
CA ALA A 452 6.24 29.04 2.85
C ALA A 452 6.59 30.53 2.57
N SER A 453 6.95 31.31 3.60
CA SER A 453 7.28 32.73 3.43
C SER A 453 8.62 33.12 4.08
N LYS A 454 9.67 33.08 3.27
CA LYS A 454 10.45 34.30 3.13
C LYS A 454 9.92 35.00 1.90
N ARG A 455 9.71 36.31 1.98
CA ARG A 455 9.56 37.14 0.79
C ARG A 455 10.90 37.01 0.05
N CYS A 456 11.02 36.08 -0.90
CA CYS A 456 12.02 36.21 -1.96
C CYS A 456 11.81 37.60 -2.56
N HIS A 457 12.87 38.30 -2.93
CA HIS A 457 12.81 39.70 -3.40
C HIS A 457 11.81 39.95 -4.55
N ASP A 458 11.27 38.88 -5.17
CA ASP A 458 10.54 38.91 -6.44
C ASP A 458 9.12 38.32 -6.40
N GLY A 459 8.49 38.17 -5.23
CA GLY A 459 7.04 37.93 -5.14
C GLY A 459 6.50 36.50 -5.39
N MET A 460 7.35 35.47 -5.38
CA MET A 460 6.93 34.05 -5.34
C MET A 460 7.00 33.48 -3.91
N TRP A 461 6.00 32.67 -3.53
CA TRP A 461 5.83 32.09 -2.19
C TRP A 461 6.26 30.62 -2.17
N ALA A 462 7.55 30.35 -2.01
CA ALA A 462 8.08 29.00 -1.70
C ALA A 462 9.43 29.12 -0.98
N VAL A 463 9.68 28.27 0.02
CA VAL A 463 10.99 28.16 0.68
C VAL A 463 11.78 27.02 0.04
N PRO A 464 12.96 27.29 -0.55
CA PRO A 464 13.83 26.26 -1.08
C PRO A 464 14.25 25.27 0.02
N HIS A 465 14.38 23.99 -0.33
CA HIS A 465 14.76 22.95 0.64
C HIS A 465 16.19 23.11 1.16
N GLY A 466 17.11 23.58 0.31
CA GLY A 466 18.50 23.85 0.71
C GLY A 466 18.54 24.81 1.89
N ASP A 467 17.86 25.94 1.74
CA ASP A 467 17.74 26.98 2.77
C ASP A 467 17.10 26.44 4.06
N LEU A 468 16.06 25.61 3.95
CA LEU A 468 15.42 25.00 5.11
C LEU A 468 16.37 24.07 5.86
N LEU A 469 17.07 23.19 5.13
CA LEU A 469 18.01 22.26 5.73
C LEU A 469 19.22 22.99 6.34
N ASP A 470 19.68 24.07 5.72
CA ASP A 470 20.77 24.90 6.25
C ASP A 470 20.34 25.64 7.52
N ALA A 471 19.11 26.18 7.54
CA ALA A 471 18.53 26.78 8.73
C ALA A 471 18.37 25.78 9.89
N ILE A 472 17.95 24.54 9.58
CA ILE A 472 17.88 23.45 10.55
C ILE A 472 19.28 23.16 11.11
N ILE A 473 20.29 22.94 10.27
CA ILE A 473 21.67 22.65 10.71
C ILE A 473 22.20 23.79 11.58
N PHE A 474 21.97 25.04 11.19
CA PHE A 474 22.38 26.20 11.96
C PHE A 474 21.72 26.24 13.34
N SER A 475 20.40 26.06 13.40
CA SER A 475 19.64 26.03 14.65
C SER A 475 20.09 24.91 15.58
N PHE A 476 20.31 23.70 15.06
CA PHE A 476 20.87 22.57 15.82
C PHE A 476 22.27 22.87 16.34
N SER A 477 23.15 23.42 15.48
CA SER A 477 24.52 23.77 15.88
C SER A 477 24.53 24.84 16.97
N TYR A 478 23.63 25.82 16.87
CA TYR A 478 23.43 26.84 17.89
C TYR A 478 22.97 26.22 19.21
N GLU A 479 21.92 25.39 19.22
CA GLU A 479 21.43 24.74 20.44
C GLU A 479 22.49 23.83 21.08
N ILE A 480 23.24 23.04 20.30
CA ILE A 480 24.33 22.18 20.79
C ILE A 480 25.41 23.03 21.50
N ASN A 481 25.79 24.16 20.88
CA ASN A 481 26.82 25.04 21.45
C ASN A 481 26.35 25.78 22.71
N HIS A 482 25.05 26.11 22.81
CA HIS A 482 24.50 26.89 23.93
C HIS A 482 23.99 26.05 25.10
N THR A 483 23.67 24.76 24.89
CA THR A 483 23.26 23.85 25.97
C THR A 483 24.43 23.33 26.83
N GLY A 484 25.66 23.80 26.59
CA GLY A 484 26.79 23.68 27.52
C GLY A 484 27.21 22.27 27.89
N SER A 485 26.73 21.25 27.17
CA SER A 485 27.08 19.86 27.46
C SER A 485 28.27 19.49 26.59
N ARG A 486 29.37 19.08 27.24
CA ARG A 486 30.56 18.56 26.55
C ARG A 486 30.08 17.51 25.55
N LEU A 487 30.45 17.66 24.28
CA LEU A 487 30.08 16.76 23.18
C LEU A 487 30.34 15.27 23.47
N ASN A 488 31.16 14.95 24.47
CA ASN A 488 31.44 13.58 24.93
C ASN A 488 30.32 12.94 25.77
N ASP A 489 29.38 13.71 26.34
CA ASP A 489 28.35 13.18 27.26
C ASP A 489 26.93 13.15 26.66
N ILE A 490 26.73 13.70 25.45
CA ILE A 490 25.43 13.71 24.78
C ILE A 490 25.36 12.56 23.77
N HIS A 491 24.63 11.49 24.10
CA HIS A 491 24.36 10.44 23.12
C HIS A 491 23.51 11.04 21.98
N PRO A 492 23.97 11.06 20.71
CA PRO A 492 23.32 11.79 19.61
C PRO A 492 21.82 11.47 19.43
N LYS A 493 21.44 10.22 19.75
CA LYS A 493 20.05 9.74 19.70
C LYS A 493 19.11 10.49 20.64
N LYS A 494 19.55 10.92 21.84
CA LYS A 494 18.68 11.64 22.80
C LYS A 494 18.33 13.06 22.34
N LEU A 495 19.27 13.74 21.69
CA LEU A 495 19.03 15.08 21.14
C LEU A 495 18.13 15.01 19.91
N ILE A 496 18.37 14.05 19.02
CA ILE A 496 17.53 13.79 17.84
C ILE A 496 16.10 13.44 18.26
N ILE A 497 15.90 12.57 19.26
CA ILE A 497 14.56 12.21 19.75
C ILE A 497 13.84 13.42 20.37
N ARG A 498 14.54 14.24 21.18
CA ARG A 498 13.94 15.42 21.83
C ARG A 498 13.47 16.45 20.81
N GLU A 499 14.25 16.69 19.77
CA GLU A 499 13.91 17.66 18.72
C GLU A 499 12.96 17.09 17.66
N LEU A 500 13.04 15.79 17.33
CA LEU A 500 11.98 15.12 16.57
C LEU A 500 10.64 15.21 17.31
N CYS A 501 10.61 15.16 18.66
CA CYS A 501 9.41 15.43 19.43
C CYS A 501 8.96 16.90 19.37
N LYS A 502 9.87 17.87 19.21
CA LYS A 502 9.50 19.29 18.96
C LYS A 502 8.96 19.47 17.54
N ILE A 503 9.58 18.87 16.52
CA ILE A 503 9.09 18.83 15.14
C ILE A 503 7.74 18.10 15.07
N GLN A 504 7.56 17.01 15.81
CA GLN A 504 6.30 16.30 15.92
C GLN A 504 5.24 17.12 16.65
N LYS A 505 5.61 18.01 17.59
CA LYS A 505 4.71 19.01 18.18
C LYS A 505 4.31 20.11 17.18
N ILE A 506 5.23 20.55 16.33
CA ILE A 506 4.96 21.48 15.23
C ILE A 506 4.03 20.81 14.20
N MET A 507 4.22 19.52 13.92
CA MET A 507 3.38 18.73 13.01
C MET A 507 2.04 18.29 13.61
N LYS A 508 1.93 18.15 14.95
CA LYS A 508 0.68 17.80 15.65
C LYS A 508 -0.33 18.94 15.78
N LEU A 509 0.01 20.16 15.35
CA LEU A 509 -0.95 21.26 15.25
C LEU A 509 -1.82 21.17 13.97
N ALA A 510 -1.77 20.05 13.24
CA ALA A 510 -2.51 19.78 12.01
C ALA A 510 -3.42 18.52 12.10
N GLU A 511 -3.83 18.13 13.30
CA GLU A 511 -5.12 17.44 13.54
C GLU A 511 -6.14 18.48 14.02
#